data_AF-Q3BDN4-F1
#
_entry.id   AF-Q3BDN4-F1
#
_cell.length_a   1.000
_cell.length_b   1.000
_cell.length_c   1.000
_cell.angle_alpha   90.00
_cell.angle_beta   90.00
_cell.angle_gamma   90.00
#
_symmetry.space_group_name_H-M   'P 1'
#
loop_
_entity.id
_entity.type
_entity.pdbx_description
1 polymer ?
#
loop_
_entity_poly.entity_id
_entity_poly.type
_entity_poly.pdbx_seq_one_letter_code
_entity_poly.pdbx_strand_id
1 'polypeptide(L)'
;MAASKRMNHRRAFLMIIFTWMWSTLWSIGPIFGWGAYVLEGVLCNCSFDYVTRDYVTRSNIVCMYIFAFCFPILMIFFCYFNIVMSVSNHEKEMAAMAKRLNAKELRKAQAGANAEMRLAKISIVIVSQFLLSWSPYAVVALLAQFGPIEWVTPYAAQLPVMFAKASAIHNPLIYSVSHPKFREAIAENFPWLIACCRFDEKEVEDDKDAETEIPAAEQTGGGGGESVDAAQMKEMMAMMQKMQQQQAAYPPQGAYPPQGGYPPQGGYPPQGYPPPPPQGYPPPQGYPPQGYPPQGAPPQGAPTQA
;
A
#
# COMPACT_ATOMS: atom_id res chain seq x y z
N MET A 1 -1.07 6.89 4.03
CA MET A 1 -2.20 5.94 4.04
C MET A 1 -3.13 6.31 2.90
N ALA A 2 -3.24 5.46 1.89
CA ALA A 2 -4.28 5.62 0.87
C ALA A 2 -5.51 4.83 1.32
N ALA A 3 -6.63 5.50 1.58
CA ALA A 3 -7.89 4.85 1.90
C ALA A 3 -8.38 4.04 0.69
N SER A 4 -8.86 2.80 0.93
CA SER A 4 -9.48 1.99 -0.12
C SER A 4 -10.66 2.75 -0.74
N LYS A 5 -10.68 2.83 -2.07
CA LYS A 5 -11.65 3.63 -2.82
C LYS A 5 -12.16 2.85 -4.02
N ARG A 6 -13.43 2.46 -3.97
CA ARG A 6 -14.08 1.76 -5.08
C ARG A 6 -14.20 2.66 -6.31
N MET A 7 -14.08 2.04 -7.48
CA MET A 7 -14.38 2.68 -8.75
C MET A 7 -15.87 3.06 -8.80
N ASN A 8 -16.19 4.25 -9.29
CA ASN A 8 -17.58 4.65 -9.53
C ASN A 8 -17.80 4.93 -11.01
N HIS A 9 -19.07 4.88 -11.44
CA HIS A 9 -19.42 5.02 -12.86
C HIS A 9 -18.92 6.32 -13.48
N ARG A 10 -19.00 7.46 -12.76
CA ARG A 10 -18.52 8.75 -13.28
C ARG A 10 -17.02 8.73 -13.57
N ARG A 11 -16.20 8.19 -12.67
CA ARG A 11 -14.75 8.07 -12.88
C ARG A 11 -14.43 7.08 -13.99
N ALA A 12 -15.06 5.91 -13.98
CA ALA A 12 -14.86 4.90 -15.02
C ALA A 12 -15.20 5.47 -16.42
N PHE A 13 -16.33 6.18 -16.54
CA PHE A 13 -16.73 6.82 -17.79
C PHE A 13 -15.70 7.85 -18.29
N LEU A 14 -15.21 8.71 -17.41
CA LEU A 14 -14.17 9.69 -17.76
C LEU A 14 -12.85 9.02 -18.17
N MET A 15 -12.46 7.94 -17.47
CA MET A 15 -11.25 7.17 -17.80
C MET A 15 -11.38 6.47 -19.17
N ILE A 16 -12.56 5.96 -19.51
CA ILE A 16 -12.84 5.34 -20.81
C ILE A 16 -12.76 6.40 -21.92
N ILE A 17 -13.39 7.57 -21.75
CA ILE A 17 -13.27 8.68 -22.71
C ILE A 17 -11.81 9.05 -22.94
N PHE A 18 -11.04 9.21 -21.85
CA PHE A 18 -9.61 9.50 -21.94
C PHE A 18 -8.87 8.42 -22.74
N THR A 19 -9.16 7.14 -22.48
CA THR A 19 -8.53 6.00 -23.18
C THR A 19 -8.82 6.01 -24.68
N TRP A 20 -10.06 6.28 -25.07
CA TRP A 20 -10.45 6.42 -26.49
C TRP A 20 -9.72 7.56 -27.18
N MET A 21 -9.72 8.74 -26.55
CA MET A 21 -9.06 9.93 -27.09
C MET A 21 -7.55 9.72 -27.20
N TRP A 22 -6.92 9.14 -26.18
CA TRP A 22 -5.49 8.86 -26.15
C TRP A 22 -5.08 7.85 -27.24
N SER A 23 -5.81 6.73 -27.35
CA SER A 23 -5.52 5.68 -28.34
C SER A 23 -5.69 6.20 -29.76
N THR A 24 -6.73 7.01 -30.00
CA THR A 24 -6.98 7.62 -31.32
C THR A 24 -5.90 8.63 -31.67
N LEU A 25 -5.55 9.53 -30.74
CA LEU A 25 -4.53 10.57 -30.95
C LEU A 25 -3.20 9.99 -31.42
N TRP A 26 -2.73 8.92 -30.77
CA TRP A 26 -1.44 8.31 -31.10
C TRP A 26 -1.47 7.31 -32.24
N SER A 27 -2.65 6.97 -32.77
CA SER A 27 -2.80 6.06 -33.92
C SER A 27 -3.17 6.78 -35.22
N ILE A 28 -3.68 8.02 -35.14
CA ILE A 28 -4.23 8.75 -36.30
C ILE A 28 -3.18 9.52 -37.11
N GLY A 29 -2.00 9.79 -36.54
CA GLY A 29 -0.92 10.54 -37.21
C GLY A 29 -0.63 10.08 -38.65
N PRO A 30 -0.44 8.76 -38.90
CA PRO A 30 -0.19 8.24 -40.24
C PRO A 30 -1.30 8.51 -41.27
N ILE A 31 -2.55 8.70 -40.83
CA ILE A 31 -3.67 9.03 -41.74
C ILE A 31 -3.52 10.45 -42.30
N PHE A 32 -2.88 11.34 -41.55
CA PHE A 32 -2.65 12.73 -41.94
C PHE A 32 -1.23 12.99 -42.47
N GLY A 33 -0.50 11.92 -42.82
CA GLY A 33 0.87 12.00 -43.35
C GLY A 33 1.95 12.19 -42.28
N TRP A 34 1.61 12.16 -40.98
CA TRP A 34 2.61 12.08 -39.92
C TRP A 34 2.96 10.60 -39.66
N GLY A 35 3.81 10.05 -40.52
CA GLY A 35 4.03 8.61 -40.69
C GLY A 35 3.11 8.04 -41.77
N ALA A 36 3.12 6.71 -41.94
CA ALA A 36 2.29 6.02 -42.93
C ALA A 36 1.84 4.64 -42.41
N TYR A 37 0.68 4.17 -42.89
CA TYR A 37 0.30 2.76 -42.79
C TYR A 37 0.60 2.08 -44.12
N VAL A 38 1.44 1.04 -44.10
CA VAL A 38 1.95 0.35 -45.29
C VAL A 38 1.92 -1.17 -45.09
N LEU A 39 2.16 -1.92 -46.17
CA LEU A 39 2.31 -3.37 -46.11
C LEU A 39 3.62 -3.76 -45.41
N GLU A 40 3.60 -4.85 -44.64
CA GLU A 40 4.78 -5.37 -43.94
C GLU A 40 4.98 -6.89 -44.17
N GLY A 41 6.15 -7.40 -43.79
CA GLY A 41 6.46 -8.83 -43.78
C GLY A 41 6.30 -9.47 -45.16
N VAL A 42 5.38 -10.44 -45.27
CA VAL A 42 5.07 -11.13 -46.54
C VAL A 42 4.06 -10.38 -47.42
N LEU A 43 3.79 -9.10 -47.12
CA LEU A 43 2.92 -8.20 -47.87
C LEU A 43 1.44 -8.60 -47.88
N CYS A 44 0.98 -9.34 -46.86
CA CYS A 44 -0.41 -9.75 -46.70
C CYS A 44 -1.14 -9.08 -45.52
N ASN A 45 -0.49 -8.15 -44.83
CA ASN A 45 -1.10 -7.36 -43.77
C ASN A 45 -0.42 -5.99 -43.67
N CYS A 46 -1.10 -5.02 -43.05
CA CYS A 46 -0.62 -3.66 -42.90
C CYS A 46 -0.21 -3.34 -41.47
N SER A 47 0.72 -2.40 -41.35
CA SER A 47 1.16 -1.81 -40.08
C SER A 47 1.72 -0.41 -40.31
N PHE A 48 2.18 0.26 -39.25
CA PHE A 48 2.85 1.55 -39.39
C PHE A 48 4.21 1.37 -40.06
N ASP A 49 4.62 2.32 -40.89
CA ASP A 49 5.92 2.31 -41.54
C ASP A 49 7.03 2.55 -40.51
N TYR A 50 7.75 1.48 -40.17
CA TYR A 50 8.93 1.50 -39.30
C TYR A 50 10.25 1.36 -40.07
N VAL A 51 10.20 1.45 -41.40
CA VAL A 51 11.34 1.30 -42.30
C VAL A 51 11.84 2.65 -42.78
N THR A 52 10.93 3.56 -43.12
CA THR A 52 11.32 4.89 -43.62
C THR A 52 11.92 5.74 -42.49
N ARG A 53 13.16 6.20 -42.74
CA ARG A 53 14.01 6.86 -41.73
C ARG A 53 13.98 8.39 -41.78
N ASP A 54 13.03 8.99 -42.47
CA ASP A 54 12.84 10.44 -42.51
C ASP A 54 12.32 10.99 -41.16
N TYR A 55 12.39 12.31 -40.99
CA TYR A 55 12.02 12.96 -39.72
C TYR A 55 10.53 12.82 -39.37
N VAL A 56 9.65 12.81 -40.37
CA VAL A 56 8.20 12.74 -40.17
C VAL A 56 7.82 11.36 -39.66
N THR A 57 8.27 10.31 -40.35
CA THR A 57 8.03 8.92 -39.93
C THR A 57 8.68 8.61 -38.59
N ARG A 58 9.95 8.98 -38.41
CA ARG A 58 10.68 8.72 -37.16
C ARG A 58 10.07 9.41 -35.95
N SER A 59 9.65 10.67 -36.08
CA SER A 59 9.01 11.39 -34.97
C SER A 59 7.68 10.74 -34.58
N ASN A 60 6.89 10.29 -35.55
CA ASN A 60 5.66 9.55 -35.27
C ASN A 60 5.94 8.23 -34.50
N ILE A 61 6.92 7.44 -34.95
CA ILE A 61 7.34 6.21 -34.27
C ILE A 61 7.75 6.50 -32.83
N VAL A 62 8.64 7.47 -32.60
CA VAL A 62 9.10 7.83 -31.25
C VAL A 62 7.93 8.23 -30.36
N CYS A 63 6.97 9.01 -30.88
CA CYS A 63 5.76 9.37 -30.15
C CYS A 63 4.89 8.15 -29.83
N MET A 64 4.66 7.24 -30.77
CA MET A 64 3.92 6.00 -30.52
C MET A 64 4.58 5.17 -29.40
N TYR A 65 5.90 4.98 -29.45
CA TYR A 65 6.61 4.21 -28.41
C TYR A 65 6.54 4.87 -27.04
N ILE A 66 6.75 6.18 -26.95
CA ILE A 66 6.75 6.89 -25.66
C ILE A 66 5.33 6.93 -25.08
N PHE A 67 4.35 7.37 -25.87
CA PHE A 67 3.03 7.71 -25.35
C PHE A 67 2.01 6.58 -25.43
N ALA A 68 2.07 5.72 -26.45
CA ALA A 68 1.13 4.61 -26.60
C ALA A 68 1.65 3.31 -25.95
N PHE A 69 2.97 3.18 -25.72
CA PHE A 69 3.56 1.97 -25.13
C PHE A 69 4.19 2.24 -23.75
N CYS A 70 5.27 3.03 -23.68
CA CYS A 70 6.02 3.22 -22.43
C CYS A 70 5.21 3.92 -21.33
N PHE A 71 4.45 4.97 -21.66
CA PHE A 71 3.68 5.73 -20.67
C PHE A 71 2.62 4.88 -19.93
N PRO A 72 1.74 4.11 -20.62
CA PRO A 72 0.85 3.16 -19.96
C PRO A 72 1.60 2.12 -19.11
N ILE A 73 2.74 1.59 -19.59
CA ILE A 73 3.54 0.61 -18.85
C ILE A 73 4.08 1.21 -17.55
N LEU A 74 4.61 2.43 -17.59
CA LEU A 74 5.10 3.14 -16.41
C LEU A 74 3.96 3.41 -15.40
N MET A 75 2.77 3.79 -15.88
CA MET A 75 1.60 3.93 -15.01
C MET A 75 1.23 2.60 -14.36
N ILE A 76 1.18 1.51 -15.12
CA ILE A 76 0.87 0.17 -14.61
C ILE A 76 1.91 -0.28 -13.58
N PHE A 77 3.19 -0.13 -13.90
CA PHE A 77 4.30 -0.44 -12.99
C PHE A 77 4.18 0.35 -11.69
N PHE A 78 3.95 1.67 -11.78
CA PHE A 78 3.76 2.52 -10.62
C PHE A 78 2.60 2.02 -9.75
N CYS A 79 1.44 1.71 -10.33
CA CYS A 79 0.28 1.20 -9.59
C CYS A 79 0.61 -0.12 -8.87
N TYR A 80 1.15 -1.12 -9.56
CA TYR A 80 1.45 -2.41 -8.95
C TYR A 80 2.60 -2.37 -7.96
N PHE A 81 3.63 -1.56 -8.21
CA PHE A 81 4.70 -1.34 -7.25
C PHE A 81 4.17 -0.81 -5.91
N ASN A 82 3.25 0.16 -5.96
CA ASN A 82 2.59 0.68 -4.77
C ASN A 82 1.67 -0.36 -4.10
N ILE A 83 1.00 -1.23 -4.88
CA ILE A 83 0.22 -2.34 -4.32
C ILE A 83 1.14 -3.28 -3.55
N VAL A 84 2.25 -3.75 -4.15
CA VAL A 84 3.20 -4.67 -3.51
C VAL A 84 3.81 -4.06 -2.25
N MET A 85 4.23 -2.79 -2.31
CA MET A 85 4.79 -2.09 -1.16
C MET A 85 3.78 -1.87 -0.03
N SER A 86 2.48 -1.86 -0.34
CA SER A 86 1.43 -1.68 0.67
C SER A 86 0.95 -2.98 1.32
N VAL A 87 1.33 -4.16 0.82
CA VAL A 87 0.93 -5.47 1.37
C VAL A 87 1.30 -5.60 2.86
N SER A 88 2.53 -5.24 3.24
CA SER A 88 2.97 -5.35 4.65
C SER A 88 2.16 -4.45 5.61
N ASN A 89 1.69 -3.31 5.13
CA ASN A 89 0.83 -2.42 5.91
C ASN A 89 -0.59 -2.97 6.00
N HIS A 90 -1.10 -3.55 4.90
CA HIS A 90 -2.39 -4.20 4.87
C HIS A 90 -2.46 -5.37 5.87
N GLU A 91 -1.41 -6.20 5.97
CA GLU A 91 -1.33 -7.29 6.95
C GLU A 91 -1.38 -6.78 8.40
N LYS A 92 -0.64 -5.71 8.72
CA LYS A 92 -0.66 -5.07 10.05
C LYS A 92 -2.03 -4.49 10.37
N GLU A 93 -2.68 -3.83 9.41
CA GLU A 93 -4.02 -3.27 9.57
C GLU A 93 -5.06 -4.37 9.77
N MET A 94 -4.98 -5.48 9.03
CA MET A 94 -5.84 -6.65 9.22
C MET A 94 -5.65 -7.29 10.61
N ALA A 95 -4.41 -7.42 11.09
CA ALA A 95 -4.13 -7.90 12.43
C ALA A 95 -4.67 -6.96 13.53
N ALA A 96 -4.64 -5.64 13.30
CA ALA A 96 -5.24 -4.67 14.21
C ALA A 96 -6.78 -4.72 14.19
N MET A 97 -7.38 -4.91 13.01
CA MET A 97 -8.83 -5.10 12.85
C MET A 97 -9.33 -6.39 13.49
N ALA A 98 -8.53 -7.47 13.44
CA ALA A 98 -8.86 -8.74 14.09
C ALA A 98 -9.05 -8.64 15.61
N LYS A 99 -8.43 -7.63 16.25
CA LYS A 99 -8.62 -7.36 17.69
C LYS A 99 -9.89 -6.54 17.99
N ARG A 100 -10.52 -5.94 16.98
CA ARG A 100 -11.61 -4.97 17.10
C ARG A 100 -12.93 -5.45 16.49
N LEU A 101 -12.87 -6.36 15.52
CA LEU A 101 -14.03 -6.90 14.81
C LEU A 101 -14.42 -8.28 15.36
N ASN A 102 -15.70 -8.63 15.24
CA ASN A 102 -16.14 -10.00 15.49
C ASN A 102 -15.65 -10.95 14.39
N ALA A 103 -15.76 -12.26 14.62
CA ALA A 103 -15.26 -13.26 13.68
C ALA A 103 -15.92 -13.20 12.28
N LYS A 104 -17.22 -12.84 12.20
CA LYS A 104 -17.95 -12.75 10.92
C LYS A 104 -17.52 -11.53 10.09
N GLU A 105 -17.43 -10.36 10.73
CA GLU A 105 -16.96 -9.10 10.14
C GLU A 105 -15.50 -9.23 9.67
N LEU A 106 -14.66 -9.88 10.47
CA LEU A 106 -13.27 -10.14 10.09
C LEU A 106 -13.18 -11.07 8.87
N ARG A 107 -13.99 -12.14 8.82
CA ARG A 107 -14.04 -13.06 7.67
C ARG A 107 -14.47 -12.32 6.40
N LYS A 108 -15.52 -11.50 6.48
CA LYS A 108 -15.98 -10.66 5.37
C LYS A 108 -14.89 -9.70 4.87
N ALA A 109 -14.19 -9.01 5.78
CA ALA A 109 -13.11 -8.10 5.43
C ALA A 109 -11.95 -8.83 4.72
N GLN A 110 -11.57 -10.01 5.23
CA GLN A 110 -10.52 -10.84 4.64
C GLN A 110 -10.94 -11.39 3.26
N ALA A 111 -12.16 -11.88 3.12
CA ALA A 111 -12.70 -12.38 1.87
C ALA A 111 -12.72 -11.28 0.79
N GLY A 112 -13.16 -10.07 1.14
CA GLY A 112 -13.10 -8.91 0.25
C GLY A 112 -11.67 -8.56 -0.18
N ALA A 113 -10.71 -8.57 0.74
CA ALA A 113 -9.31 -8.33 0.42
C ALA A 113 -8.72 -9.41 -0.51
N ASN A 114 -9.05 -10.68 -0.27
CA ASN A 114 -8.64 -11.80 -1.12
C ASN A 114 -9.21 -11.68 -2.54
N ALA A 115 -10.51 -11.35 -2.66
CA ALA A 115 -11.17 -11.17 -3.94
C ALA A 115 -10.54 -10.03 -4.76
N GLU A 116 -10.30 -8.87 -4.14
CA GLU A 116 -9.63 -7.73 -4.80
C GLU A 116 -8.17 -8.08 -5.20
N MET A 117 -7.43 -8.77 -4.33
CA MET A 117 -6.08 -9.23 -4.64
C MET A 117 -6.07 -10.25 -5.79
N ARG A 118 -7.07 -11.12 -5.89
CA ARG A 118 -7.24 -12.05 -7.02
C ARG A 118 -7.43 -11.28 -8.32
N LEU A 119 -8.30 -10.26 -8.34
CA LEU A 119 -8.49 -9.40 -9.52
C LEU A 119 -7.20 -8.64 -9.91
N ALA A 120 -6.44 -8.17 -8.93
CA ALA A 120 -5.14 -7.54 -9.16
C ALA A 120 -4.14 -8.53 -9.80
N LYS A 121 -4.08 -9.79 -9.32
CA LYS A 121 -3.23 -10.84 -9.92
C LYS A 121 -3.62 -11.16 -11.35
N ILE A 122 -4.92 -11.30 -11.65
CA ILE A 122 -5.42 -11.49 -13.02
C ILE A 122 -4.98 -10.32 -13.90
N SER A 123 -5.08 -9.10 -13.38
CA SER A 123 -4.69 -7.88 -14.09
C SER A 123 -3.17 -7.79 -14.36
N ILE A 124 -2.33 -8.38 -13.51
CA ILE A 124 -0.88 -8.55 -13.79
C ILE A 124 -0.68 -9.55 -14.93
N VAL A 125 -1.38 -10.68 -14.92
CA VAL A 125 -1.24 -11.73 -15.95
C VAL A 125 -1.60 -11.19 -17.35
N ILE A 126 -2.71 -10.45 -17.49
CA ILE A 126 -3.10 -9.85 -18.79
C ILE A 126 -2.09 -8.80 -19.27
N VAL A 127 -1.49 -8.02 -18.36
CA VAL A 127 -0.46 -7.04 -18.71
C VAL A 127 0.81 -7.75 -19.15
N SER A 128 1.27 -8.75 -18.39
CA SER A 128 2.43 -9.57 -18.77
C SER A 128 2.22 -10.24 -20.12
N GLN A 129 1.02 -10.78 -20.38
CA GLN A 129 0.67 -11.36 -21.66
C GLN A 129 0.78 -10.33 -22.80
N PHE A 130 0.22 -9.14 -22.64
CA PHE A 130 0.33 -8.06 -23.63
C PHE A 130 1.79 -7.70 -23.91
N LEU A 131 2.59 -7.48 -22.85
CA LEU A 131 4.00 -7.13 -22.98
C LEU A 131 4.81 -8.22 -23.70
N LEU A 132 4.63 -9.48 -23.31
CA LEU A 132 5.32 -10.61 -23.94
C LEU A 132 4.92 -10.76 -25.41
N SER A 133 3.68 -10.42 -25.77
CA SER A 133 3.18 -10.56 -27.13
C SER A 133 3.65 -9.44 -28.05
N TRP A 134 3.67 -8.20 -27.56
CA TRP A 134 4.00 -7.03 -28.36
C TRP A 134 5.50 -6.69 -28.38
N SER A 135 6.23 -6.97 -27.31
CA SER A 135 7.65 -6.59 -27.21
C SER A 135 8.53 -7.16 -28.33
N PRO A 136 8.38 -8.43 -28.76
CA PRO A 136 9.18 -8.95 -29.87
C PRO A 136 9.00 -8.15 -31.17
N TYR A 137 7.76 -7.83 -31.52
CA TYR A 137 7.45 -7.03 -32.71
C TYR A 137 7.94 -5.59 -32.56
N ALA A 138 7.79 -5.01 -31.37
CA ALA A 138 8.27 -3.67 -31.07
C ALA A 138 9.82 -3.58 -31.21
N VAL A 139 10.56 -4.57 -30.72
CA VAL A 139 12.02 -4.62 -30.89
C VAL A 139 12.41 -4.70 -32.37
N VAL A 140 11.71 -5.51 -33.17
CA VAL A 140 11.98 -5.60 -34.62
C VAL A 140 11.72 -4.28 -35.34
N ALA A 141 10.62 -3.59 -35.02
CA ALA A 141 10.34 -2.27 -35.57
C ALA A 141 11.40 -1.22 -35.18
N LEU A 142 11.90 -1.25 -33.93
CA LEU A 142 13.01 -0.39 -33.52
C LEU A 142 14.33 -0.74 -34.21
N LEU A 143 14.62 -2.02 -34.43
CA LEU A 143 15.79 -2.47 -35.21
C LEU A 143 15.71 -1.98 -36.66
N ALA A 144 14.54 -2.05 -37.28
CA ALA A 144 14.32 -1.51 -38.62
C ALA A 144 14.57 0.00 -38.68
N GLN A 145 14.14 0.74 -37.64
CA GLN A 145 14.21 2.20 -37.65
C GLN A 145 15.56 2.76 -37.21
N PHE A 146 16.25 2.11 -36.26
CA PHE A 146 17.46 2.63 -35.62
C PHE A 146 18.67 1.71 -35.74
N GLY A 147 18.47 0.43 -36.07
CA GLY A 147 19.50 -0.59 -36.11
C GLY A 147 19.87 -1.04 -37.54
N PRO A 148 20.43 -2.26 -37.68
CA PRO A 148 20.73 -2.88 -38.97
C PRO A 148 19.45 -3.40 -39.63
N ILE A 149 19.05 -2.79 -40.74
CA ILE A 149 17.81 -3.15 -41.46
C ILE A 149 17.88 -4.55 -42.08
N GLU A 150 19.10 -5.03 -42.39
CA GLU A 150 19.37 -6.36 -42.92
C GLU A 150 18.93 -7.50 -41.99
N TRP A 151 18.74 -7.24 -40.70
CA TRP A 151 18.21 -8.23 -39.75
C TRP A 151 16.69 -8.38 -39.87
N VAL A 152 16.01 -7.40 -40.47
CA VAL A 152 14.56 -7.34 -40.59
C VAL A 152 14.12 -8.02 -41.89
N THR A 153 14.32 -9.33 -41.92
CA THR A 153 13.84 -10.19 -43.01
C THR A 153 12.31 -10.36 -42.96
N PRO A 154 11.66 -10.85 -44.05
CA PRO A 154 10.21 -11.06 -44.06
C PRO A 154 9.69 -11.88 -42.87
N TYR A 155 10.38 -12.97 -42.50
CA TYR A 155 9.96 -13.79 -41.35
C TYR A 155 10.37 -13.19 -40.00
N ALA A 156 11.47 -12.44 -39.93
CA ALA A 156 11.85 -11.72 -38.73
C ALA A 156 10.81 -10.64 -38.35
N ALA A 157 10.10 -10.06 -39.32
CA ALA A 157 8.94 -9.19 -39.08
C ALA A 157 7.64 -9.99 -38.90
N GLN A 158 7.37 -10.96 -39.78
CA GLN A 158 6.07 -11.65 -39.83
C GLN A 158 5.79 -12.49 -38.58
N LEU A 159 6.75 -13.25 -38.06
CA LEU A 159 6.49 -14.13 -36.91
C LEU A 159 6.17 -13.33 -35.63
N PRO A 160 6.96 -12.30 -35.24
CA PRO A 160 6.63 -11.45 -34.10
C PRO A 160 5.29 -10.71 -34.25
N VAL A 161 4.95 -10.22 -35.43
CA VAL A 161 3.68 -9.51 -35.59
C VAL A 161 2.47 -10.43 -35.47
N MET A 162 2.56 -11.68 -35.92
CA MET A 162 1.49 -12.65 -35.71
C MET A 162 1.26 -12.93 -34.22
N PHE A 163 2.33 -12.99 -33.44
CA PHE A 163 2.24 -13.14 -31.98
C PHE A 163 1.62 -11.90 -31.32
N ALA A 164 2.01 -10.70 -31.76
CA ALA A 164 1.40 -9.45 -31.30
C ALA A 164 -0.11 -9.38 -31.62
N LYS A 165 -0.53 -9.75 -32.85
CA LYS A 165 -1.94 -9.78 -33.24
C LYS A 165 -2.74 -10.82 -32.44
N ALA A 166 -2.16 -11.98 -32.15
CA ALA A 166 -2.78 -12.99 -31.29
C ALA A 166 -2.97 -12.51 -29.83
N SER A 167 -2.32 -11.43 -29.40
CA SER A 167 -2.50 -10.89 -28.05
C SER A 167 -3.96 -10.61 -27.70
N ALA A 168 -4.77 -10.18 -28.67
CA ALA A 168 -6.15 -9.74 -28.41
C ALA A 168 -7.10 -10.89 -28.03
N ILE A 169 -6.72 -12.15 -28.27
CA ILE A 169 -7.57 -13.32 -27.98
C ILE A 169 -7.30 -13.95 -26.62
N HIS A 170 -6.21 -13.56 -25.92
CA HIS A 170 -5.82 -14.22 -24.67
C HIS A 170 -6.64 -13.75 -23.46
N ASN A 171 -7.10 -12.50 -23.41
CA ASN A 171 -7.83 -11.98 -22.23
C ASN A 171 -9.08 -12.82 -21.89
N PRO A 172 -9.99 -13.14 -22.83
CA PRO A 172 -11.12 -14.03 -22.55
C PRO A 172 -10.70 -15.40 -22.02
N LEU A 173 -9.61 -15.98 -22.54
CA LEU A 173 -9.08 -17.27 -22.10
C LEU A 173 -8.51 -17.19 -20.67
N ILE A 174 -7.83 -16.10 -20.34
CA ILE A 174 -7.33 -15.85 -18.98
C ILE A 174 -8.51 -15.74 -18.01
N TYR A 175 -9.54 -14.97 -18.35
CA TYR A 175 -10.71 -14.84 -17.50
C TYR A 175 -11.46 -16.15 -17.32
N SER A 176 -11.61 -16.96 -18.39
CA SER A 176 -12.33 -18.23 -18.32
C SER A 176 -11.68 -19.28 -17.41
N VAL A 177 -10.39 -19.13 -17.05
CA VAL A 177 -9.70 -20.05 -16.11
C VAL A 177 -9.39 -19.43 -14.74
N SER A 178 -9.56 -18.11 -14.56
CA SER A 178 -9.11 -17.42 -13.35
C SER A 178 -10.13 -16.51 -12.69
N HIS A 179 -11.14 -16.00 -13.41
CA HIS A 179 -12.11 -15.04 -12.90
C HIS A 179 -13.39 -15.75 -12.39
N PRO A 180 -13.64 -15.79 -11.07
CA PRO A 180 -14.64 -16.67 -10.48
C PRO A 180 -16.08 -16.31 -10.88
N LYS A 181 -16.51 -15.05 -10.70
CA LYS A 181 -17.85 -14.60 -11.15
C LYS A 181 -18.08 -14.71 -12.66
N PHE A 182 -17.04 -14.53 -13.47
CA PHE A 182 -17.14 -14.71 -14.92
C PHE A 182 -17.27 -16.18 -15.30
N ARG A 183 -16.56 -17.07 -14.58
CA ARG A 183 -16.68 -18.53 -14.74
C ARG A 183 -18.04 -19.04 -14.30
N GLU A 184 -18.60 -18.52 -13.21
CA GLU A 184 -19.98 -18.78 -12.78
C GLU A 184 -20.96 -18.43 -13.91
N ALA A 185 -20.86 -17.22 -14.47
CA ALA A 185 -21.69 -16.81 -15.60
C ALA A 185 -21.52 -17.69 -16.85
N ILE A 186 -20.30 -18.15 -17.16
CA ILE A 186 -20.08 -19.11 -18.26
C ILE A 186 -20.73 -20.47 -17.94
N ALA A 187 -20.62 -20.96 -16.71
CA ALA A 187 -21.21 -22.23 -16.30
C ALA A 187 -22.75 -22.22 -16.44
N GLU A 188 -23.38 -21.09 -16.12
CA GLU A 188 -24.83 -20.91 -16.24
C GLU A 188 -25.30 -20.77 -17.69
N ASN A 189 -24.55 -20.07 -18.54
CA ASN A 189 -25.01 -19.68 -19.88
C ASN A 189 -24.39 -20.52 -21.03
N PHE A 190 -23.10 -20.87 -20.92
CA PHE A 190 -22.32 -21.55 -21.96
C PHE A 190 -21.35 -22.60 -21.37
N PRO A 191 -21.83 -23.61 -20.62
CA PRO A 191 -20.98 -24.52 -19.84
C PRO A 191 -19.98 -25.34 -20.67
N TRP A 192 -20.28 -25.55 -21.96
CA TRP A 192 -19.39 -26.27 -22.88
C TRP A 192 -18.05 -25.56 -23.13
N LEU A 193 -17.98 -24.24 -22.93
CA LEU A 193 -16.74 -23.46 -23.08
C LEU A 193 -15.70 -23.76 -22.00
N ILE A 194 -16.12 -24.28 -20.83
CA ILE A 194 -15.25 -24.59 -19.69
C ILE A 194 -15.24 -26.08 -19.36
N ALA A 195 -15.52 -26.95 -20.35
CA ALA A 195 -15.55 -28.40 -20.15
C ALA A 195 -14.24 -28.96 -19.55
N CYS A 196 -13.10 -28.38 -19.93
CA CYS A 196 -11.76 -28.76 -19.43
C CYS A 196 -11.35 -28.07 -18.12
N CYS A 197 -12.16 -27.11 -17.64
CA CYS A 197 -11.91 -26.32 -16.44
C CYS A 197 -13.22 -26.04 -15.72
N ARG A 198 -13.93 -27.13 -15.34
CA ARG A 198 -15.27 -27.06 -14.74
C ARG A 198 -15.30 -26.09 -13.56
N PHE A 199 -16.38 -25.33 -13.49
CA PHE A 199 -16.63 -24.41 -12.38
C PHE A 199 -17.00 -25.19 -11.11
N ASP A 200 -16.49 -24.72 -9.97
CA ASP A 200 -16.88 -25.15 -8.63
C ASP A 200 -17.46 -23.95 -7.87
N GLU A 201 -18.58 -24.13 -7.16
CA GLU A 201 -19.20 -23.07 -6.34
C GLU A 201 -18.25 -22.51 -5.28
N LYS A 202 -17.24 -23.29 -4.86
CA LYS A 202 -16.16 -22.84 -3.96
C LYS A 202 -15.36 -21.67 -4.53
N GLU A 203 -15.31 -21.51 -5.85
CA GLU A 203 -14.54 -20.45 -6.48
C GLU A 203 -15.07 -19.04 -6.17
N VAL A 204 -16.36 -18.92 -5.86
CA VAL A 204 -17.08 -17.67 -5.55
C VAL A 204 -17.38 -17.50 -4.06
N GLU A 205 -16.88 -18.38 -3.19
CA GLU A 205 -17.11 -18.27 -1.74
C GLU A 205 -16.57 -16.95 -1.17
N ASP A 206 -15.34 -16.57 -1.52
CA ASP A 206 -14.74 -15.29 -1.11
C ASP A 206 -15.56 -14.09 -1.61
N ASP A 207 -16.08 -14.15 -2.84
CA ASP A 207 -16.94 -13.10 -3.40
C ASP A 207 -18.29 -13.00 -2.66
N LYS A 208 -18.93 -14.14 -2.36
CA LYS A 208 -20.19 -14.22 -1.63
C LYS A 208 -20.02 -13.70 -0.20
N ASP A 209 -18.95 -14.10 0.48
CA ASP A 209 -18.63 -13.62 1.83
C ASP A 209 -18.34 -12.12 1.87
N ALA A 210 -17.68 -11.58 0.85
CA ALA A 210 -17.39 -10.15 0.73
C ALA A 210 -18.66 -9.30 0.53
N GLU A 211 -19.68 -9.83 -0.16
CA GLU A 211 -20.91 -9.12 -0.50
C GLU A 211 -22.04 -9.31 0.53
N THR A 212 -22.04 -10.42 1.27
CA THR A 212 -23.09 -10.73 2.25
C THR A 212 -23.20 -9.63 3.31
N GLU A 213 -24.37 -9.01 3.44
CA GLU A 213 -24.64 -8.04 4.50
C GLU A 213 -24.78 -8.74 5.85
N ILE A 214 -24.09 -8.21 6.86
CA ILE A 214 -24.18 -8.74 8.23
C ILE A 214 -25.34 -8.02 8.92
N PRO A 215 -26.37 -8.73 9.39
CA PRO A 215 -27.51 -8.12 10.06
C PRO A 215 -27.08 -7.28 11.26
N ALA A 216 -27.70 -6.11 11.46
CA ALA A 216 -27.35 -5.18 12.53
C ALA A 216 -27.39 -5.80 13.95
N ALA A 217 -28.23 -6.84 14.14
CA ALA A 217 -28.33 -7.58 15.41
C ALA A 217 -27.08 -8.44 15.71
N GLU A 218 -26.28 -8.79 14.71
CA GLU A 218 -25.05 -9.59 14.86
C GLU A 218 -23.78 -8.74 14.89
N GLN A 219 -23.87 -7.47 14.47
CA GLN A 219 -22.76 -6.50 14.52
C GLN A 219 -22.37 -6.13 15.97
N THR A 220 -23.29 -6.28 16.93
CA THR A 220 -23.11 -5.89 18.34
C THR A 220 -22.47 -6.95 19.24
N GLY A 221 -22.00 -8.09 18.70
CA GLY A 221 -21.36 -9.15 19.50
C GLY A 221 -19.85 -9.01 19.74
N GLY A 222 -19.17 -8.08 19.07
CA GLY A 222 -17.70 -8.00 19.05
C GLY A 222 -17.15 -6.78 19.78
N GLY A 223 -17.34 -6.71 21.09
CA GLY A 223 -16.86 -5.55 21.86
C GLY A 223 -17.21 -5.57 23.34
N GLY A 224 -17.34 -6.76 23.95
CA GLY A 224 -17.34 -6.92 25.42
C GLY A 224 -15.94 -6.74 26.02
N GLY A 225 -15.16 -5.82 25.47
CA GLY A 225 -14.08 -5.18 26.20
C GLY A 225 -14.63 -3.84 26.63
N GLU A 226 -15.34 -3.80 27.77
CA GLU A 226 -15.21 -2.64 28.64
C GLU A 226 -13.70 -2.39 28.69
N SER A 227 -13.23 -1.29 28.09
CA SER A 227 -11.83 -0.93 28.22
C SER A 227 -11.54 -1.05 29.70
N VAL A 228 -10.47 -1.76 30.07
CA VAL A 228 -10.05 -1.87 31.46
C VAL A 228 -10.02 -0.47 32.12
N ASP A 229 -9.79 0.56 31.30
CA ASP A 229 -9.93 1.98 31.63
C ASP A 229 -11.34 2.45 32.01
N ALA A 230 -12.43 2.02 31.35
CA ALA A 230 -13.79 2.47 31.66
C ALA A 230 -14.32 1.88 32.98
N ALA A 231 -14.03 0.60 33.23
CA ALA A 231 -14.37 -0.05 34.50
C ALA A 231 -13.55 0.54 35.66
N GLN A 232 -12.23 0.74 35.46
CA GLN A 232 -11.37 1.40 36.46
C GLN A 232 -11.78 2.86 36.71
N MET A 233 -12.18 3.60 35.68
CA MET A 233 -12.63 4.98 35.84
C MET A 233 -13.98 5.07 36.55
N LYS A 234 -14.87 4.08 36.37
CA LYS A 234 -16.14 3.97 37.10
C LYS A 234 -15.92 3.59 38.57
N GLU A 235 -14.98 2.69 38.87
CA GLU A 235 -14.57 2.38 40.25
C GLU A 235 -13.91 3.59 40.93
N MET A 236 -13.02 4.31 40.23
CA MET A 236 -12.38 5.52 40.75
C MET A 236 -13.40 6.63 41.03
N MET A 237 -14.38 6.83 40.15
CA MET A 237 -15.46 7.79 40.40
C MET A 237 -16.34 7.36 41.57
N ALA A 238 -16.66 6.06 41.71
CA ALA A 238 -17.40 5.54 42.87
C ALA A 238 -16.60 5.70 44.18
N MET A 239 -15.27 5.55 44.13
CA MET A 239 -14.39 5.77 45.27
C MET A 239 -14.33 7.25 45.67
N MET A 240 -14.25 8.16 44.69
CA MET A 240 -14.33 9.61 44.94
C MET A 240 -15.67 10.01 45.56
N GLN A 241 -16.77 9.41 45.09
CA GLN A 241 -18.11 9.68 45.61
C GLN A 241 -18.28 9.17 47.05
N LYS A 242 -17.69 8.02 47.38
CA LYS A 242 -17.63 7.51 48.77
C LYS A 242 -16.77 8.39 49.68
N MET A 243 -15.65 8.93 49.20
CA MET A 243 -14.86 9.89 49.98
C MET A 243 -15.64 11.19 50.23
N GLN A 244 -16.39 11.69 49.25
CA GLN A 244 -17.24 12.86 49.42
C GLN A 244 -18.36 12.63 50.43
N GLN A 245 -18.95 11.44 50.45
CA GLN A 245 -19.97 11.07 51.44
C GLN A 245 -19.39 10.92 52.86
N GLN A 246 -18.14 10.48 53.01
CA GLN A 246 -17.47 10.43 54.31
C GLN A 246 -17.12 11.81 54.87
N GLN A 247 -16.77 12.78 54.01
CA GLN A 247 -16.55 14.17 54.45
C GLN A 247 -17.85 14.89 54.85
N ALA A 248 -19.00 14.46 54.32
CA ALA A 248 -20.31 14.98 54.73
C ALA A 248 -20.81 14.45 56.09
N ALA A 249 -20.10 13.50 56.72
CA ALA A 249 -20.51 12.85 57.97
C ALA A 249 -19.82 13.39 59.23
N TYR A 250 -18.95 14.41 59.13
CA TYR A 250 -18.39 15.09 60.30
C TYR A 250 -19.29 16.25 60.75
N PRO A 251 -19.73 16.30 62.03
CA PRO A 251 -20.58 17.38 62.53
C PRO A 251 -19.78 18.70 62.65
N PRO A 252 -20.44 19.87 62.47
CA PRO A 252 -19.79 21.16 62.68
C PRO A 252 -19.52 21.37 64.17
N GLN A 253 -18.25 21.60 64.56
CA GLN A 253 -17.91 22.02 65.91
C GLN A 253 -18.29 23.49 66.12
N GLY A 254 -19.05 23.74 67.18
CA GLY A 254 -19.63 25.03 67.54
C GLY A 254 -18.67 26.05 68.17
N ALA A 255 -19.18 27.28 68.24
CA ALA A 255 -18.60 28.57 68.67
C ALA A 255 -17.93 28.61 70.07
N TYR A 256 -16.96 29.48 70.38
CA TYR A 256 -17.01 30.93 70.73
C TYR A 256 -15.55 31.44 71.03
N PRO A 257 -15.22 32.72 71.39
CA PRO A 257 -15.96 34.00 71.45
C PRO A 257 -15.20 35.19 70.74
N PRO A 258 -15.69 36.46 70.78
CA PRO A 258 -15.13 37.57 70.01
C PRO A 258 -14.09 38.39 70.78
N GLN A 259 -13.10 38.99 70.11
CA GLN A 259 -12.36 40.13 70.66
C GLN A 259 -12.08 41.22 69.62
N GLY A 260 -12.29 42.46 70.09
CA GLY A 260 -12.19 43.73 69.39
C GLY A 260 -10.80 44.05 68.85
N GLY A 261 -10.77 45.00 67.92
CA GLY A 261 -9.61 45.37 67.12
C GLY A 261 -8.78 46.54 67.66
N TYR A 262 -8.05 47.14 66.69
CA TYR A 262 -7.22 48.37 66.64
C TYR A 262 -5.74 48.12 66.24
N PRO A 263 -5.06 49.06 65.52
CA PRO A 263 -4.88 48.98 64.06
C PRO A 263 -3.39 49.24 63.63
N PRO A 264 -3.00 49.92 62.51
CA PRO A 264 -1.79 49.57 61.73
C PRO A 264 -0.61 50.57 61.91
N GLN A 265 0.44 50.42 61.08
CA GLN A 265 1.72 51.17 60.96
C GLN A 265 2.87 50.52 61.76
N GLY A 266 4.08 50.26 61.25
CA GLY A 266 4.82 50.80 60.11
C GLY A 266 6.13 51.44 60.61
N GLY A 267 7.30 50.78 60.45
CA GLY A 267 8.62 51.41 60.67
C GLY A 267 9.79 50.53 61.18
N TYR A 268 10.49 49.84 60.24
CA TYR A 268 11.95 49.51 60.05
C TYR A 268 13.04 49.60 61.18
N PRO A 269 14.29 49.06 60.99
CA PRO A 269 14.81 47.67 60.97
C PRO A 269 16.08 47.54 61.93
N PRO A 270 17.19 46.82 61.61
CA PRO A 270 17.49 45.38 61.69
C PRO A 270 18.62 45.00 62.72
N GLN A 271 18.98 43.70 62.74
CA GLN A 271 20.29 43.09 63.12
C GLN A 271 20.48 42.35 64.47
N GLY A 272 21.15 41.18 64.31
CA GLY A 272 22.10 40.58 65.26
C GLY A 272 21.53 39.36 65.98
N TYR A 273 22.06 38.14 65.94
CA TYR A 273 23.39 37.55 65.74
C TYR A 273 23.18 36.01 65.53
N PRO A 274 24.20 35.13 65.40
CA PRO A 274 25.36 35.07 64.50
C PRO A 274 25.46 33.73 63.71
N PRO A 275 26.37 33.59 62.72
CA PRO A 275 26.64 32.34 61.99
C PRO A 275 27.51 31.31 62.77
N PRO A 276 27.54 30.02 62.36
CA PRO A 276 28.23 28.94 63.09
C PRO A 276 29.77 28.97 62.89
N PRO A 277 30.58 28.63 63.90
CA PRO A 277 32.03 28.60 63.75
C PRO A 277 32.60 27.28 63.19
N PRO A 278 33.81 27.32 62.57
CA PRO A 278 34.43 26.21 61.82
C PRO A 278 35.61 25.53 62.54
N GLN A 279 36.26 24.60 61.82
CA GLN A 279 37.54 23.87 62.06
C GLN A 279 37.36 22.48 62.71
N GLY A 280 37.98 21.39 62.26
CA GLY A 280 38.97 21.17 61.21
C GLY A 280 39.29 19.66 61.17
N TYR A 281 39.64 19.15 59.98
CA TYR A 281 39.99 17.75 59.73
C TYR A 281 41.36 17.36 60.33
N PRO A 282 41.54 16.11 60.77
CA PRO A 282 42.86 15.48 60.82
C PRO A 282 43.06 14.46 59.66
N PRO A 283 44.26 14.40 59.04
CA PRO A 283 44.57 13.52 57.90
C PRO A 283 45.57 12.38 58.31
N PRO A 284 46.36 11.74 57.42
CA PRO A 284 46.26 10.29 57.13
C PRO A 284 47.55 9.48 57.42
N GLN A 285 47.48 8.14 57.33
CA GLN A 285 48.54 7.14 57.00
C GLN A 285 48.17 5.77 57.63
N GLY A 286 48.43 4.59 57.07
CA GLY A 286 49.20 4.16 55.92
C GLY A 286 48.99 2.65 55.66
N TYR A 287 49.39 2.21 54.47
CA TYR A 287 49.41 0.86 53.86
C TYR A 287 50.60 -0.01 54.36
N PRO A 288 50.97 -1.22 53.83
CA PRO A 288 50.34 -2.25 52.93
C PRO A 288 50.65 -3.71 53.46
N PRO A 289 50.94 -4.82 52.71
CA PRO A 289 50.82 -5.21 51.28
C PRO A 289 50.31 -6.66 51.00
N GLN A 290 50.35 -7.02 49.70
CA GLN A 290 50.33 -8.35 49.04
C GLN A 290 49.00 -8.71 48.36
N GLY A 291 48.92 -8.95 47.06
CA GLY A 291 49.93 -9.02 46.01
C GLY A 291 49.25 -9.30 44.67
N TYR A 292 49.79 -8.72 43.61
CA TYR A 292 49.73 -9.22 42.22
C TYR A 292 50.94 -10.17 42.02
N PRO A 293 51.20 -10.82 40.86
CA PRO A 293 50.42 -11.09 39.61
C PRO A 293 50.67 -12.59 39.20
N PRO A 294 50.70 -13.09 37.92
CA PRO A 294 50.54 -12.43 36.60
C PRO A 294 49.66 -13.24 35.62
N GLN A 295 49.44 -12.99 34.33
CA GLN A 295 49.95 -12.20 33.19
C GLN A 295 48.82 -12.41 32.13
N GLY A 296 48.45 -11.53 31.21
CA GLY A 296 49.06 -10.33 30.70
C GLY A 296 48.17 -9.69 29.62
N ALA A 297 48.59 -8.52 29.19
CA ALA A 297 48.21 -7.84 27.96
C ALA A 297 49.53 -7.30 27.35
N PRO A 298 49.61 -6.67 26.16
CA PRO A 298 48.74 -6.61 24.97
C PRO A 298 49.65 -6.85 23.70
N PRO A 299 49.51 -6.27 22.48
CA PRO A 299 48.49 -5.36 21.96
C PRO A 299 48.00 -5.59 20.50
N GLN A 300 46.92 -4.85 20.23
CA GLN A 300 46.55 -4.16 18.99
C GLN A 300 47.44 -4.36 17.75
N GLY A 301 46.76 -4.66 16.64
CA GLY A 301 47.20 -4.35 15.29
C GLY A 301 46.00 -4.31 14.34
N ALA A 302 45.46 -3.13 14.10
CA ALA A 302 44.95 -2.76 12.77
C ALA A 302 46.12 -2.02 12.05
N PRO A 303 46.09 -1.69 10.73
CA PRO A 303 45.18 -2.01 9.63
C PRO A 303 45.96 -2.48 8.36
N THR A 304 45.36 -2.34 7.16
CA THR A 304 45.97 -2.38 5.78
C THR A 304 46.21 -3.76 5.18
N GLN A 305 46.11 -4.01 3.87
CA GLN A 305 45.63 -3.35 2.65
C GLN A 305 45.68 -4.47 1.59
N ALA A 306 44.71 -4.52 0.66
CA ALA A 306 44.82 -4.89 -0.76
C ALA A 306 43.43 -5.20 -1.30
#